data_AF-A0A0C1J5L8-F1
#
_entry.id   AF-A0A0C1J5L8-F1
#
_cell.length_a   1.000
_cell.length_b   1.000
_cell.length_c   1.000
_cell.angle_alpha   90.00
_cell.angle_beta   90.00
_cell.angle_gamma   90.00
#
_symmetry.space_group_name_H-M   'P 1'
#
loop_
_entity.id
_entity.type
_entity.pdbx_description
1 polymer ?
#
loop_
_entity_poly.entity_id
_entity_poly.type
_entity_poly.pdbx_seq_one_letter_code
_entity_poly.pdbx_strand_id
1 'polypeptide(L)' 'MMTYQPNPEPWITQLFSSRSARTGAVVRRSVAWVEREVGHAAFQAEIKRRGYHLIRTANQYVIICHNGPIDILF' A
#
# COMPACT_ATOMS: atom_id res chain seq x y z
N MET A 1 7.79 11.85 -30.21
CA MET A 1 7.54 10.66 -29.37
C MET A 1 7.31 11.15 -27.94
N MET A 2 6.08 11.08 -27.45
CA MET A 2 5.71 11.57 -26.12
C MET A 2 5.78 10.38 -25.16
N THR A 3 6.82 10.31 -24.34
CA THR A 3 6.99 9.26 -23.35
C THR A 3 6.05 9.54 -22.17
N TYR A 4 5.00 8.73 -22.02
CA TYR A 4 4.18 8.70 -20.81
C TYR A 4 5.08 8.35 -19.63
N GLN A 5 5.41 9.34 -18.79
CA GLN A 5 6.00 9.11 -17.49
C GLN A 5 4.85 8.98 -16.49
N PRO A 6 4.58 7.79 -15.93
CA PRO A 6 3.66 7.70 -14.81
C PRO A 6 4.28 8.51 -13.67
N ASN A 7 3.60 9.59 -13.28
CA ASN A 7 3.92 10.28 -12.04
C ASN A 7 3.74 9.24 -10.90
N PRO A 8 4.71 8.98 -10.02
CA PRO A 8 4.56 8.00 -8.92
C PRO A 8 3.61 8.49 -7.81
N GLU A 9 3.55 9.80 -7.61
CA GLU A 9 2.67 10.49 -6.64
C GLU A 9 1.17 10.10 -6.76
N PRO A 10 0.56 10.00 -7.97
CA PRO A 10 -0.82 9.59 -8.09
C PRO A 10 -1.10 8.15 -7.67
N TRP A 11 -0.17 7.19 -7.82
CA TRP A 11 -0.53 5.79 -7.55
C TRP A 11 -0.76 5.52 -6.06
N ILE A 12 0.18 5.92 -5.22
CA ILE A 12 0.07 5.67 -3.77
C ILE A 12 -1.04 6.53 -3.15
N THR A 13 -1.22 7.76 -3.65
CA THR A 13 -2.33 8.63 -3.26
C THR A 13 -3.67 8.02 -3.66
N GLN A 14 -3.80 7.49 -4.87
CA GLN A 14 -5.00 6.83 -5.35
C GLN A 14 -5.30 5.54 -4.58
N LEU A 15 -4.26 4.78 -4.22
CA LEU A 15 -4.42 3.59 -3.39
C LEU A 15 -5.12 3.93 -2.07
N PHE A 16 -4.61 4.95 -1.38
CA PHE A 16 -5.13 5.35 -0.07
C PHE A 16 -6.36 6.27 -0.13
N SER A 17 -6.75 6.75 -1.32
CA SER A 17 -8.04 7.42 -1.52
C SER A 17 -9.20 6.43 -1.72
N SER A 18 -8.90 5.13 -1.93
CA SER A 18 -9.91 4.08 -2.06
C SER A 18 -10.82 3.99 -0.83
N ARG A 19 -12.07 3.56 -1.05
CA ARG A 19 -13.05 3.39 0.04
C ARG A 19 -12.51 2.48 1.14
N SER A 20 -11.92 1.33 0.78
CA SER A 20 -11.36 0.38 1.74
C SER A 20 -10.29 1.00 2.64
N ALA A 21 -9.37 1.79 2.06
CA ALA A 21 -8.35 2.47 2.85
C ALA A 21 -8.95 3.53 3.80
N ARG A 22 -9.99 4.25 3.34
CA ARG A 22 -10.64 5.31 4.13
C ARG A 22 -11.54 4.78 5.24
N THR A 23 -12.09 3.57 5.12
CA THR A 23 -12.98 2.97 6.12
C THR A 23 -12.27 2.03 7.08
N GLY A 24 -10.93 2.02 7.10
CA GLY A 24 -10.16 1.16 7.99
C GLY A 24 -10.14 -0.32 7.60
N ALA A 25 -10.51 -0.66 6.35
CA ALA A 25 -10.53 -2.02 5.86
C ALA A 25 -9.13 -2.49 5.38
N VAL A 26 -9.07 -3.68 4.79
CA VAL A 26 -7.84 -4.29 4.28
C VAL A 26 -7.68 -4.02 2.77
N VAL A 27 -6.47 -3.71 2.34
CA VAL A 27 -6.09 -3.54 0.93
C VAL A 27 -5.02 -4.56 0.57
N ARG A 28 -5.10 -5.14 -0.65
CA ARG A 28 -4.10 -6.09 -1.17
C ARG A 28 -3.42 -5.56 -2.41
N ARG A 29 -2.09 -5.76 -2.52
CA ARG A 29 -1.31 -5.37 -3.69
C ARG A 29 -0.20 -6.36 -4.02
N SER A 30 0.05 -6.54 -5.31
CA SER A 30 1.20 -7.31 -5.78
C SER A 30 2.51 -6.60 -5.38
N VAL A 31 3.45 -7.35 -4.81
CA VAL A 31 4.79 -6.86 -4.44
C VAL A 31 5.51 -6.31 -5.67
N ALA A 32 5.51 -7.07 -6.78
CA ALA A 32 6.17 -6.65 -8.01
C ALA A 32 5.53 -5.38 -8.61
N TRP A 33 4.21 -5.22 -8.47
CA TRP A 33 3.52 -4.02 -8.92
C TRP A 33 3.86 -2.81 -8.03
N VAL A 34 3.90 -3.00 -6.71
CA VAL A 34 4.32 -1.92 -5.79
C VAL A 34 5.73 -1.44 -6.10
N GLU A 35 6.67 -2.38 -6.31
CA GLU A 35 8.04 -2.02 -6.65
C GLU A 35 8.11 -1.20 -7.93
N ARG A 36 7.36 -1.63 -8.97
CA ARG A 36 7.30 -0.94 -10.25
C ARG A 36 6.72 0.48 -10.14
N GLU A 37 5.66 0.68 -9.37
CA GLU A 37 4.90 1.94 -9.37
C GLU A 37 5.46 3.00 -8.42
N VAL A 38 5.96 2.59 -7.25
CA VAL A 38 6.37 3.54 -6.20
C VAL A 38 7.64 3.13 -5.46
N GLY A 39 8.10 1.88 -5.61
CA GLY A 39 9.23 1.33 -4.88
C GLY A 39 8.90 0.93 -3.44
N HIS A 40 9.54 -0.14 -2.96
CA HIS A 40 9.30 -0.70 -1.64
C HIS A 40 9.54 0.28 -0.50
N ALA A 41 10.63 1.05 -0.56
CA ALA A 41 11.01 1.96 0.51
C ALA A 41 9.97 3.07 0.71
N ALA A 42 9.56 3.74 -0.37
CA ALA A 42 8.55 4.79 -0.32
C ALA A 42 7.18 4.24 0.11
N PHE A 43 6.81 3.06 -0.37
CA PHE A 43 5.57 2.39 0.03
C PHE A 43 5.51 2.10 1.53
N GLN A 44 6.58 1.54 2.09
CA GLN A 44 6.68 1.24 3.52
C GLN A 44 6.71 2.51 4.37
N ALA A 45 7.43 3.54 3.92
CA ALA A 45 7.48 4.83 4.61
C ALA A 45 6.08 5.47 4.70
N GLU A 46 5.31 5.45 3.63
CA GLU A 46 3.95 6.01 3.60
C GLU A 46 2.98 5.26 4.51
N ILE A 47 3.05 3.93 4.54
CA ILE A 47 2.22 3.11 5.45
C ILE A 47 2.58 3.42 6.90
N LYS A 48 3.87 3.48 7.22
CA LYS A 48 4.35 3.87 8.56
C LYS A 48 3.85 5.27 8.93
N ARG A 49 3.95 6.24 8.02
CA ARG A 49 3.48 7.62 8.22
C ARG A 49 1.98 7.68 8.53
N ARG A 50 1.18 6.78 7.96
CA ARG A 50 -0.27 6.67 8.22
C ARG A 50 -0.63 5.92 9.51
N GLY A 51 0.35 5.28 10.15
CA GLY A 51 0.11 4.41 11.31
C GLY A 51 -0.61 3.11 10.95
N TYR A 52 -0.53 2.68 9.69
CA TYR A 52 -1.12 1.44 9.21
C TYR A 52 -0.15 0.27 9.38
N HIS A 53 -0.65 -0.94 9.19
CA HIS A 53 0.17 -2.14 9.23
C HIS A 53 0.36 -2.72 7.83
N LEU A 54 1.58 -3.17 7.55
CA LEU A 54 1.93 -3.87 6.32
C LEU A 54 2.38 -5.29 6.64
N ILE A 55 1.73 -6.27 6.02
CA ILE A 55 2.13 -7.67 6.04
C ILE A 55 2.57 -8.05 4.63
N ARG A 56 3.73 -8.71 4.50
CA ARG A 56 4.15 -9.33 3.24
C ARG A 56 3.92 -10.83 3.33
N THR A 57 3.24 -11.39 2.34
CA THR A 57 3.05 -12.85 2.21
C THR A 57 3.21 -13.25 0.75
N ALA A 58 4.15 -14.16 0.48
CA ALA A 58 4.56 -14.53 -0.87
C ALA A 58 4.79 -13.28 -1.77
N ASN A 59 3.99 -13.15 -2.84
CA ASN A 59 4.05 -12.05 -3.79
C ASN A 59 3.03 -10.93 -3.52
N GLN A 60 2.43 -10.88 -2.33
CA GLN A 60 1.42 -9.90 -1.94
C GLN A 60 1.87 -9.07 -0.73
N TYR A 61 1.49 -7.80 -0.77
CA TYR A 61 1.33 -6.94 0.38
C TYR A 61 -0.13 -6.92 0.80
N VAL A 62 -0.35 -7.05 2.10
CA VAL A 62 -1.63 -6.87 2.78
C VAL A 62 -1.49 -5.66 3.70
N ILE A 63 -2.28 -4.62 3.44
CA ILE A 63 -2.27 -3.37 4.18
C ILE A 63 -3.53 -3.32 5.03
N ILE A 64 -3.37 -3.23 6.35
CA ILE A 64 -4.47 -3.07 7.30
C ILE A 64 -4.55 -1.58 7.63
N CYS A 65 -5.61 -0.92 7.17
CA CYS A 65 -5.70 0.54 7.14
C CYS A 65 -6.21 1.16 8.45
N HIS A 66 -5.75 0.63 9.59
CA HIS A 66 -5.97 1.20 10.93
C HIS A 66 -4.70 1.07 11.77
N ASN A 67 -4.69 1.71 12.93
CA ASN A 67 -3.59 1.67 13.91
C ASN A 67 -3.89 0.80 15.15
N GLY A 68 -5.08 0.19 15.22
CA GLY A 68 -5.44 -0.78 16.26
C GLY A 68 -4.66 -2.11 16.15
N PRO A 69 -4.72 -2.98 17.17
CA PRO A 69 -3.97 -4.22 17.22
C PRO A 69 -4.37 -5.20 16.10
N ILE A 70 -3.47 -6.15 15.80
CA ILE A 70 -3.71 -7.23 14.85
C ILE A 70 -3.48 -8.54 15.59
N ASP A 71 -4.49 -9.41 15.55
CA ASP A 71 -4.40 -10.78 16.02
C ASP A 71 -4.23 -11.74 14.84
N ILE A 72 -3.18 -12.56 14.87
CA ILE A 72 -3.03 -13.70 13.98
C ILE A 72 -3.52 -14.92 14.77
N LEU A 73 -4.64 -15.50 14.34
CA LEU A 73 -5.37 -16.49 15.14
C LEU A 73 -4.73 -17.88 15.14
N PHE A 74 -3.83 -18.17 14.20
CA PHE A 74 -3.14 -19.46 14.03
C PHE A 74 -1.78 -19.30 13.37
#